data_AF-A0A3M2A8V9-F1
#
_entry.id   AF-A0A3M2A8V9-F1
#
_cell.length_a   1.000
_cell.length_b   1.000
_cell.length_c   1.000
_cell.angle_alpha   90.00
_cell.angle_beta   90.00
_cell.angle_gamma   90.00
#
_symmetry.space_group_name_H-M   'P 1'
#
loop_
_entity.id
_entity.type
_entity.pdbx_description
1 polymer ?
#
loop_
_entity_poly.entity_id
_entity_poly.type
_entity_poly.pdbx_seq_one_letter_code
_entity_poly.pdbx_strand_id
1 'polypeptide(L)'
;MPLDLDRILAALPDRYRPAPDAAGRYYFSIGDHRFTLQLGPDGCTVTPGKPDTPADCVLKTTPELFEKMVLKGKMPGPLDIARGKVKTNDPKKLMDLRKYFDFSGLA
;
A
#
# COMPACT_ATOMS: atom_id res chain seq x y z
N MET A 1 -12.46 -12.37 11.37
CA MET A 1 -12.19 -12.97 10.06
C MET A 1 -10.73 -12.70 9.70
N PRO A 2 -10.02 -13.64 9.08
CA PRO A 2 -8.72 -13.34 8.49
C PRO A 2 -8.89 -12.24 7.43
N LEU A 3 -7.90 -11.36 7.36
CA LEU A 3 -7.81 -10.35 6.32
C LEU A 3 -7.79 -11.03 4.95
N ASP A 4 -8.75 -10.72 4.09
CA ASP A 4 -8.71 -11.14 2.70
C ASP A 4 -7.91 -10.09 1.90
N LEU A 5 -6.58 -10.26 1.91
CA LEU A 5 -5.68 -9.35 1.23
C LEU A 5 -5.95 -9.35 -0.26
N ASP A 6 -6.24 -10.51 -0.86
CA ASP A 6 -6.50 -10.65 -2.29
C ASP A 6 -7.73 -9.83 -2.71
N ARG A 7 -8.79 -9.83 -1.89
CA ARG A 7 -9.94 -8.96 -2.11
C ARG A 7 -9.60 -7.47 -2.02
N ILE A 8 -8.72 -7.07 -1.09
CA ILE A 8 -8.26 -5.67 -0.99
C ILE A 8 -7.46 -5.30 -2.24
N LEU A 9 -6.55 -6.17 -2.69
CA LEU A 9 -5.74 -5.97 -3.88
C LEU A 9 -6.59 -5.84 -5.14
N ALA A 10 -7.62 -6.67 -5.29
CA ALA A 10 -8.57 -6.60 -6.39
C ALA A 10 -9.36 -5.28 -6.39
N ALA A 11 -9.67 -4.73 -5.21
CA ALA A 11 -10.41 -3.47 -5.07
C ALA A 11 -9.54 -2.21 -5.12
N LEU A 12 -8.20 -2.33 -5.10
CA LEU A 12 -7.30 -1.16 -5.12
C LEU A 12 -7.43 -0.33 -6.41
N PRO A 13 -7.43 -0.92 -7.62
CA PRO A 13 -7.58 -0.15 -8.86
C PRO A 13 -8.85 0.69 -8.91
N ASP A 14 -9.97 0.15 -8.44
CA ASP A 14 -11.26 0.87 -8.42
C ASP A 14 -11.29 2.05 -7.44
N ARG A 15 -10.39 2.05 -6.45
CA ARG A 15 -10.24 3.13 -5.47
C ARG A 15 -9.15 4.13 -5.83
N TYR A 16 -8.45 3.89 -6.93
CA TYR A 16 -7.46 4.81 -7.42
C TYR A 16 -8.12 6.08 -7.95
N ARG A 17 -7.57 7.22 -7.58
CA ARG A 17 -7.97 8.53 -8.09
C ARG A 17 -6.91 8.98 -9.08
N PRO A 18 -7.21 8.99 -10.39
CA PRO A 18 -6.31 9.49 -11.42
C PRO A 18 -5.78 10.87 -11.05
N ALA A 19 -4.47 11.05 -11.16
CA ALA A 19 -3.81 12.30 -10.88
C ALA A 19 -2.58 12.45 -11.78
N PRO A 20 -2.40 13.61 -12.44
CA PRO A 20 -1.35 13.78 -13.46
C PRO A 20 0.07 13.66 -12.92
N ASP A 21 0.27 13.88 -11.62
CA ASP A 21 1.55 13.73 -10.91
C ASP A 21 1.76 12.31 -10.35
N ALA A 22 0.79 11.42 -10.49
CA ALA A 22 0.89 10.07 -9.95
C ALA A 22 1.77 9.19 -10.84
N ALA A 23 3.03 9.07 -10.42
CA ALA A 23 3.99 8.15 -10.97
C ALA A 23 4.80 7.52 -9.83
N GLY A 24 4.88 6.20 -9.82
CA GLY A 24 5.74 5.52 -8.87
C GLY A 24 5.46 4.03 -8.76
N ARG A 25 6.49 3.30 -8.34
CA ARG A 25 6.44 1.85 -8.13
C ARG A 25 6.55 1.54 -6.64
N TYR A 26 5.53 0.91 -6.09
CA TYR A 26 5.44 0.56 -4.69
C TYR A 26 5.51 -0.95 -4.53
N TYR A 27 6.46 -1.44 -3.75
CA TYR A 27 6.54 -2.86 -3.40
C TYR A 27 6.05 -3.08 -1.97
N PHE A 28 5.06 -3.94 -1.82
CA PHE A 28 4.45 -4.27 -0.55
C PHE A 28 4.82 -5.70 -0.15
N SER A 29 5.31 -5.85 1.08
CA SER A 29 5.57 -7.14 1.72
C SER A 29 4.76 -7.20 3.01
N ILE A 30 3.64 -7.91 2.97
CA ILE A 30 2.63 -7.95 4.03
C ILE A 30 2.58 -9.37 4.59
N GLY A 31 3.32 -9.64 5.67
CA GLY A 31 3.56 -11.01 6.11
C GLY A 31 4.16 -11.86 4.98
N ASP A 32 3.46 -12.92 4.58
CA ASP A 32 3.86 -13.82 3.49
C ASP A 32 3.45 -13.32 2.10
N HIS A 33 2.54 -12.34 2.03
CA HIS A 33 2.06 -11.79 0.77
C HIS A 33 3.02 -10.71 0.24
N ARG A 34 3.23 -10.74 -1.07
CA ARG A 34 4.11 -9.80 -1.77
C ARG A 34 3.44 -9.36 -3.05
N PHE A 35 3.37 -8.05 -3.27
CA PHE A 35 2.82 -7.49 -4.50
C PHE A 35 3.46 -6.15 -4.82
N THR A 36 3.37 -5.78 -6.08
CA THR A 36 3.86 -4.51 -6.62
C THR A 36 2.69 -3.72 -7.16
N LEU A 37 2.61 -2.46 -6.77
CA LEU A 37 1.65 -1.48 -7.25
C LEU A 37 2.39 -0.46 -8.12
N GLN A 38 2.00 -0.38 -9.38
CA GLN A 38 2.48 0.64 -10.31
C GLN A 38 1.41 1.73 -10.41
N LEU A 39 1.77 2.97 -10.12
CA LEU A 39 0.91 4.13 -10.34
C LEU A 39 1.21 4.75 -11.70
N GLY A 40 0.16 5.23 -12.36
CA GLY A 40 0.22 6.06 -13.55
C GLY A 40 -0.87 7.14 -13.51
N PRO A 41 -0.83 8.11 -14.43
CA PRO A 41 -1.72 9.26 -14.39
C PRO A 41 -3.21 8.89 -14.48
N ASP A 42 -3.54 7.84 -15.24
CA ASP A 42 -4.92 7.44 -15.53
C ASP A 42 -5.40 6.24 -14.68
N GLY A 43 -4.50 5.59 -13.95
CA GLY A 43 -4.81 4.33 -13.27
C GLY A 43 -3.66 3.75 -12.47
N CYS A 44 -3.90 2.59 -11.85
CA CYS A 44 -2.85 1.81 -11.22
C CYS A 44 -2.96 0.33 -11.57
N THR A 45 -1.85 -0.39 -11.48
CA THR A 45 -1.79 -1.83 -11.75
C THR A 45 -1.16 -2.55 -10.56
N VAL A 46 -1.83 -3.61 -10.10
CA VAL A 46 -1.33 -4.50 -9.05
C VAL A 46 -0.80 -5.77 -9.69
N THR A 47 0.40 -6.17 -9.33
CA THR A 47 1.05 -7.41 -9.81
C THR A 47 1.57 -8.21 -8.63
N PRO A 48 1.42 -9.55 -8.62
CA PRO A 48 1.95 -10.39 -7.56
C PRO A 48 3.48 -10.42 -7.58
N GLY A 49 4.10 -10.46 -6.41
CA GLY A 49 5.55 -10.60 -6.26
C GLY A 49 6.34 -9.28 -6.25
N LYS A 50 7.65 -9.43 -6.44
CA LYS A 50 8.61 -8.31 -6.48
C LYS A 50 8.62 -7.68 -7.88
N PRO A 51 8.91 -6.37 -7.99
CA PRO A 51 9.07 -5.74 -9.28
C PRO A 51 10.36 -6.17 -9.97
N ASP A 52 10.34 -6.17 -11.31
CA ASP A 52 11.52 -6.46 -12.14
C ASP A 52 12.59 -5.35 -12.06
N THR A 53 12.18 -4.14 -11.69
CA THR A 53 13.09 -3.01 -11.43
C THR A 53 12.95 -2.55 -9.98
N PRO A 54 13.91 -1.77 -9.43
CA PRO A 54 13.80 -1.23 -8.09
C PRO A 54 12.48 -0.47 -7.89
N ALA A 55 11.81 -0.73 -6.76
CA ALA A 55 10.66 0.05 -6.33
C ALA A 55 11.11 1.40 -5.77
N ASP A 56 10.33 2.44 -6.05
CA ASP A 56 10.48 3.76 -5.46
C ASP A 56 10.26 3.75 -3.96
N CYS A 57 9.25 2.98 -3.52
CA CYS A 57 8.87 2.84 -2.13
C CYS A 57 8.61 1.37 -1.82
N VAL A 58 9.17 0.91 -0.71
CA VAL A 58 9.01 -0.45 -0.20
C VAL A 58 8.31 -0.34 1.14
N LEU A 59 7.13 -0.96 1.28
CA LEU A 59 6.45 -1.10 2.57
C LEU A 59 6.55 -2.54 3.04
N LYS A 60 7.12 -2.75 4.23
CA LYS A 60 7.05 -4.04 4.93
C LYS A 60 6.22 -3.88 6.19
N THR A 61 5.16 -4.67 6.33
CA THR A 61 4.31 -4.64 7.52
C THR A 61 3.60 -5.97 7.77
N THR A 62 2.82 -6.06 8.85
CA THR A 62 1.97 -7.21 9.14
C THR A 62 0.58 -7.03 8.50
N PRO A 63 -0.13 -8.14 8.17
CA PRO A 63 -1.50 -8.07 7.64
C PRO A 63 -2.43 -7.22 8.52
N GLU A 64 -2.41 -7.44 9.83
CA GLU A 64 -3.24 -6.72 10.81
C GLU A 64 -3.06 -5.20 10.76
N LEU A 65 -1.82 -4.75 10.52
CA LEU A 65 -1.51 -3.32 10.49
C LEU A 65 -1.82 -2.73 9.11
N PHE A 66 -1.58 -3.49 8.04
CA PHE A 66 -2.01 -3.11 6.69
C PHE A 66 -3.53 -2.93 6.62
N GLU A 67 -4.30 -3.84 7.20
CA GLU A 67 -5.76 -3.71 7.33
C GLU A 67 -6.14 -2.42 8.05
N LYS A 68 -5.51 -2.13 9.18
CA LYS A 68 -5.78 -0.89 9.94
C LYS A 68 -5.45 0.36 9.12
N MET A 69 -4.38 0.33 8.33
CA MET A 69 -3.97 1.46 7.50
C MET A 69 -4.91 1.67 6.32
N VAL A 70 -5.26 0.59 5.61
CA VAL A 70 -6.02 0.63 4.36
C VAL A 70 -7.52 0.65 4.59
N LEU A 71 -8.04 -0.14 5.54
CA LEU A 71 -9.49 -0.20 5.81
C LEU A 71 -9.95 0.87 6.81
N LYS A 72 -9.12 1.14 7.82
CA LYS A 72 -9.50 1.99 8.96
C LYS A 72 -8.83 3.37 8.91
N GLY A 73 -8.02 3.65 7.88
CA GLY A 73 -7.27 4.90 7.74
C GLY A 73 -6.27 5.19 8.88
N LYS A 74 -5.99 4.20 9.74
CA LYS A 74 -5.22 4.36 10.97
C LYS A 74 -3.73 4.35 10.66
N MET A 75 -3.05 5.46 10.92
CA MET A 75 -1.60 5.53 10.75
C MET A 75 -0.89 4.66 11.80
N PRO A 76 0.27 4.07 11.46
CA PRO A 76 1.11 3.38 12.42
C PRO A 76 1.46 4.32 13.58
N GLY A 77 1.30 3.85 14.81
CA GLY A 77 1.76 4.62 15.97
C GLY A 77 3.29 4.58 16.10
N PRO A 78 3.88 5.47 16.93
CA PRO A 78 5.33 5.45 17.21
C PRO A 78 5.83 4.08 17.70
N LEU A 79 5.00 3.35 18.45
CA LEU A 79 5.31 1.99 18.93
C LEU A 79 5.30 0.92 17.83
N ASP A 80 4.46 1.04 16.80
CA ASP A 80 4.43 0.11 15.67
C ASP A 80 5.70 0.25 14.81
N ILE A 81 6.16 1.49 14.67
CA ILE A 81 7.41 1.82 13.99
C ILE A 81 8.61 1.34 14.82
N ALA A 82 8.65 1.64 16.13
CA ALA A 82 9.74 1.25 17.02
C ALA A 82 9.91 -0.27 17.14
N ARG A 83 8.80 -1.03 17.08
CA ARG A 83 8.82 -2.50 17.08
C ARG A 83 9.15 -3.11 15.72
N GLY A 84 9.43 -2.29 14.70
CA GLY A 84 9.75 -2.74 13.35
C GLY A 84 8.57 -3.39 12.61
N LYS A 85 7.34 -3.17 13.08
CA LYS A 85 6.12 -3.67 12.43
C LYS A 85 5.82 -2.91 11.14
N VAL A 86 6.38 -1.71 10.96
CA VAL A 86 6.38 -0.98 9.69
C VAL A 86 7.81 -0.62 9.34
N LYS A 87 8.21 -0.96 8.12
CA LYS A 87 9.47 -0.50 7.54
C LYS A 87 9.20 0.08 6.17
N THR A 88 9.71 1.28 5.93
CA THR A 88 9.71 1.90 4.61
C THR A 88 11.04 2.58 4.33
N ASN A 89 11.50 2.51 3.08
CA ASN A 89 12.68 3.26 2.62
C ASN A 89 12.32 4.72 2.28
N ASP A 90 11.05 5.02 2.01
CA ASP A 90 10.57 6.36 1.68
C ASP A 90 9.22 6.64 2.38
N PRO A 91 9.24 7.15 3.62
CA PRO A 91 8.02 7.51 4.35
C PRO A 91 7.19 8.58 3.64
N LYS A 92 7.82 9.47 2.87
CA LYS A 92 7.14 10.58 2.19
C LYS A 92 6.29 10.05 1.04
N LYS A 93 6.86 9.22 0.15
CA LYS A 93 6.10 8.55 -0.93
C LYS A 93 4.97 7.70 -0.38
N LEU A 94 5.19 7.00 0.73
CA LEU A 94 4.12 6.23 1.39
C LEU A 94 2.97 7.13 1.88
N MET A 95 3.27 8.32 2.41
CA MET A 95 2.25 9.29 2.81
C MET A 95 1.54 9.90 1.59
N ASP A 96 2.27 10.18 0.51
CA ASP A 96 1.73 10.68 -0.76
C ASP A 96 0.77 9.69 -1.42
N LEU A 97 0.99 8.37 -1.24
CA LEU A 97 0.07 7.34 -1.71
C LEU A 97 -1.38 7.57 -1.26
N ARG A 98 -1.60 8.19 -0.08
CA ARG A 98 -2.93 8.53 0.43
C ARG A 98 -3.66 9.60 -0.36
N LYS A 99 -2.96 10.37 -1.18
CA LYS A 99 -3.56 11.36 -2.08
C LYS A 99 -4.23 10.68 -3.28
N TYR A 100 -3.67 9.55 -3.72
CA TYR A 100 -4.08 8.85 -4.93
C TYR A 100 -5.08 7.72 -4.68
N PHE A 101 -5.37 7.39 -3.42
CA PHE A 101 -6.31 6.32 -3.07
C PHE A 101 -7.39 6.81 -2.13
N ASP A 102 -8.63 6.43 -2.42
CA ASP A 102 -9.71 6.53 -1.45
C ASP A 102 -9.60 5.38 -0.44
N PHE A 103 -9.30 5.71 0.81
CA PHE A 103 -9.29 4.73 1.91
C PHE A 103 -10.53 4.84 2.80
N SER A 104 -11.52 5.64 2.43
CA SER A 104 -12.81 5.69 3.12
C SER A 104 -13.72 4.56 2.64
N GLY A 105 -14.40 3.87 3.57
CA GLY A 105 -15.47 2.92 3.21
C GLY A 105 -15.08 1.49 2.87
N LEU A 106 -13.92 1.00 3.33
CA LEU A 106 -13.64 -0.45 3.41
C LEU A 106 -14.24 -1.00 4.71
N ALA A 107 -15.57 -0.98 4.80
CA ALA A 107 -16.34 -1.60 5.88
C ALA A 107 -16.62 -3.08 5.57
#